data_AF-A0A8X6P547-F1
#
_entry.id   AF-A0A8X6P547-F1
#
_cell.length_a   1.000
_cell.length_b   1.000
_cell.length_c   1.000
_cell.angle_alpha   90.00
_cell.angle_beta   90.00
_cell.angle_gamma   90.00
#
_symmetry.space_group_name_H-M   'P 1'
#
loop_
_entity.id
_entity.type
_entity.pdbx_description
1 polymer ?
#
loop_
_entity_poly.entity_id
_entity_poly.type
_entity_poly.pdbx_seq_one_letter_code
_entity_poly.pdbx_strand_id
1 'polypeptide(L)'
;MMKNPAQVLQKKPKEGSEKKYDEDYIKYGFSWCGDETAPRPQCIICGDQLSNESMVPSKLKRHLYSSHPSCANKDKQYFKRCLEQNKKQKKFMKSAVTVSEKALASYHVAKLILRQKKPHTVGETLIKPACREIVRLMLGPNEVKE
;
A
#
# COMPACT_ATOMS: atom_id res chain seq x y z
N MET A 1 17.40 8.23 34.77
CA MET A 1 16.65 9.43 34.33
C MET A 1 16.98 9.64 32.85
N MET A 2 16.20 9.07 31.93
CA MET A 2 14.96 9.58 31.30
C MET A 2 15.13 10.84 30.42
N LYS A 3 14.95 10.62 29.10
CA LYS A 3 14.55 11.51 27.98
C LYS A 3 15.69 12.41 27.43
N ASN A 4 15.93 12.51 26.12
CA ASN A 4 14.97 12.85 25.06
C ASN A 4 15.41 12.31 23.66
N PRO A 5 14.48 11.90 22.78
CA PRO A 5 14.74 11.27 21.48
C PRO A 5 14.96 12.26 20.34
N ALA A 6 15.64 11.78 19.31
CA ALA A 6 15.75 12.41 18.00
C ALA A 6 14.37 12.80 17.47
N GLN A 7 14.19 14.10 17.26
CA GLN A 7 12.98 14.70 16.72
C GLN A 7 12.81 14.22 15.27
N VAL A 8 11.78 13.40 15.06
CA VAL A 8 11.17 13.21 13.75
C VAL A 8 10.77 14.60 13.28
N LEU A 9 11.33 15.04 12.15
CA LEU A 9 11.02 16.31 11.51
C LEU A 9 9.56 16.26 11.01
N GLN A 10 8.60 16.49 11.91
CA GLN A 10 7.22 16.76 11.56
C GLN A 10 7.22 18.11 10.84
N LYS A 11 7.12 18.09 9.51
CA LYS A 11 6.80 19.29 8.74
C LYS A 11 5.41 19.72 9.18
N LYS A 12 5.33 20.85 9.90
CA LYS A 12 4.06 21.53 10.23
C LYS A 12 3.23 21.69 8.94
N PRO A 13 1.91 21.44 8.96
CA PRO A 13 1.05 21.77 7.83
C PRO A 13 1.16 23.27 7.59
N LYS A 14 1.57 23.66 6.39
CA LYS A 14 1.41 25.04 5.95
C LYS A 14 -0.09 25.26 5.83
N GLU A 15 -0.58 26.29 6.52
CA GLU A 15 -1.97 26.76 6.45
C GLU A 15 -2.21 27.33 5.04
N GLY A 16 -2.40 26.42 4.10
CA GLY A 16 -2.87 26.66 2.75
C GLY A 16 -4.00 25.66 2.57
N SER A 17 -5.22 26.17 2.33
CA SER A 17 -6.43 25.38 2.16
C SER A 17 -6.14 24.10 1.36
N GLU A 18 -6.33 22.94 1.98
CA GLU A 18 -6.19 21.65 1.30
C GLU A 18 -7.14 21.65 0.09
N LYS A 19 -6.59 21.36 -1.09
CA LYS A 19 -7.36 21.39 -2.33
C LYS A 19 -8.28 20.20 -2.33
N LYS A 20 -9.57 20.44 -2.56
CA LYS A 20 -10.55 19.37 -2.77
C LYS A 20 -10.37 18.75 -4.15
N TYR A 21 -10.71 17.48 -4.27
CA TYR A 21 -10.75 16.81 -5.57
C TYR A 21 -11.95 17.29 -6.38
N ASP A 22 -11.71 17.59 -7.65
CA ASP A 22 -12.75 17.82 -8.65
C ASP A 22 -12.86 16.58 -9.55
N GLU A 23 -14.07 16.06 -9.76
CA GLU A 23 -14.33 14.94 -10.67
C GLU A 23 -13.83 15.19 -12.09
N ASP A 24 -13.75 16.44 -12.50
CA ASP A 24 -13.23 16.82 -13.81
C ASP A 24 -11.74 16.55 -13.97
N TYR A 25 -10.98 16.35 -12.89
CA TYR A 25 -9.56 15.99 -12.97
C TYR A 25 -9.29 14.61 -13.57
N ILE A 26 -10.32 13.79 -13.73
CA ILE A 26 -10.24 12.56 -14.51
C ILE A 26 -9.87 12.81 -15.98
N LYS A 27 -10.15 14.01 -16.53
CA LYS A 27 -9.69 14.40 -17.89
C LYS A 27 -8.17 14.55 -18.00
N TYR A 28 -7.49 14.71 -16.85
CA TYR A 28 -6.03 14.70 -16.77
C TYR A 28 -5.47 13.33 -16.37
N GLY A 29 -6.33 12.30 -16.29
CA GLY A 29 -5.93 10.94 -15.91
C GLY A 29 -5.73 10.72 -14.42
N PHE A 30 -6.35 11.53 -13.56
CA PHE A 30 -6.22 11.41 -12.11
C PHE A 30 -7.55 11.05 -11.44
N SER A 31 -7.46 10.22 -10.40
CA SER A 31 -8.46 10.05 -9.35
C SER A 31 -7.90 10.59 -8.03
N TRP A 32 -8.52 10.29 -6.89
CA TRP A 32 -7.98 10.62 -5.57
C TRP A 32 -8.00 9.41 -4.63
N CYS A 33 -7.16 9.49 -3.59
CA CYS A 33 -7.11 8.55 -2.48
C CYS A 33 -6.74 9.29 -1.18
N GLY A 34 -6.97 8.64 -0.03
CA GLY A 34 -6.67 9.21 1.29
C GLY A 34 -7.91 9.79 1.96
N ASP A 35 -7.70 10.71 2.90
CA ASP A 35 -8.77 11.33 3.68
C ASP A 35 -9.53 12.38 2.85
N GLU A 36 -10.83 12.51 3.12
CA GLU A 36 -11.72 13.44 2.41
C GLU A 36 -11.36 14.91 2.67
N THR A 37 -10.75 15.20 3.83
CA THR A 37 -10.24 16.53 4.16
C THR A 37 -8.98 16.88 3.39
N ALA A 38 -8.15 15.87 3.09
CA ALA A 38 -6.81 16.01 2.52
C ALA A 38 -6.59 15.05 1.33
N PRO A 39 -7.39 15.14 0.25
CA PRO A 39 -7.33 14.15 -0.82
C PRO A 39 -5.99 14.24 -1.56
N ARG A 40 -5.38 13.09 -1.85
CA ARG A 40 -4.15 12.99 -2.62
C ARG A 40 -4.49 12.56 -4.04
N PRO A 41 -4.11 13.33 -5.08
CA PRO A 41 -4.35 12.92 -6.46
C PRO A 41 -3.51 11.67 -6.79
N GLN A 42 -4.17 10.68 -7.39
CA GLN A 42 -3.57 9.41 -7.81
C GLN A 42 -3.69 9.26 -9.34
N CYS A 43 -2.59 8.97 -10.01
CA CYS A 43 -2.59 8.71 -11.45
C CYS A 43 -3.30 7.38 -11.76
N ILE A 44 -4.24 7.38 -12.69
CA ILE A 44 -5.03 6.19 -13.05
C ILE A 44 -4.19 5.17 -13.83
N ILE A 45 -3.12 5.61 -14.50
CA ILE A 45 -2.30 4.78 -15.39
C ILE A 45 -1.21 4.04 -14.60
N CYS A 46 -0.39 4.74 -13.83
CA CYS A 46 0.70 4.12 -13.04
C CYS A 46 0.37 3.90 -11.56
N GLY A 47 -0.68 4.52 -11.03
CA GLY A 47 -1.00 4.45 -9.60
C GLY A 47 -0.19 5.41 -8.71
N ASP A 48 0.70 6.24 -9.27
CA ASP A 48 1.49 7.21 -8.52
C ASP A 48 0.61 8.19 -7.74
N GLN A 49 0.96 8.42 -6.48
CA GLN A 49 0.29 9.37 -5.61
C GLN A 49 1.10 10.65 -5.48
N LEU A 50 0.52 11.79 -5.86
CA LEU A 50 1.16 13.08 -5.72
C LEU A 50 0.69 13.78 -4.44
N SER A 51 1.41 14.82 -4.02
CA SER A 51 0.97 15.68 -2.92
C SER A 51 -0.32 16.42 -3.27
N ASN A 52 -1.10 16.81 -2.26
CA ASN A 52 -2.29 17.66 -2.46
C ASN A 52 -1.94 18.98 -3.17
N GLU A 53 -0.76 19.56 -2.90
CA GLU A 53 -0.26 20.75 -3.61
C GLU A 53 -0.09 20.55 -5.13
N SER A 54 -0.01 19.30 -5.58
CA SER A 54 0.09 18.90 -6.98
C SER A 54 -1.28 18.77 -7.67
N MET A 55 -2.37 18.94 -6.91
CA MET A 55 -3.75 18.95 -7.37
C MET A 55 -4.09 20.26 -8.11
N VAL A 56 -3.25 20.60 -9.09
CA VAL A 56 -3.41 21.74 -9.98
C VAL A 56 -3.39 21.19 -11.40
N PRO A 57 -4.36 21.55 -12.27
CA PRO A 57 -4.47 21.01 -13.62
C PRO A 57 -3.16 20.99 -14.42
N SER A 58 -2.35 22.05 -14.34
CA SER A 58 -1.06 22.14 -15.04
C SER A 58 -0.05 21.10 -14.56
N LYS A 59 0.00 20.81 -13.25
CA LYS A 59 0.90 19.81 -12.65
C LYS A 59 0.44 18.39 -12.97
N LEU A 60 -0.87 18.13 -12.92
CA LEU A 60 -1.48 16.86 -13.31
C LEU A 60 -1.22 16.57 -14.79
N LYS A 61 -1.51 17.55 -15.66
CA LYS A 61 -1.25 17.46 -17.09
C LYS A 61 0.23 17.19 -17.35
N ARG A 62 1.15 17.95 -16.72
CA ARG A 62 2.59 17.72 -16.87
C ARG A 62 3.00 16.27 -16.56
N HIS A 63 2.52 15.69 -15.46
CA HIS A 63 2.79 14.29 -15.13
C HIS A 63 2.30 13.35 -16.25
N LEU A 64 1.07 13.55 -16.75
CA LEU A 64 0.54 12.72 -17.82
C LEU A 64 1.41 12.80 -19.09
N TYR A 65 1.81 13.99 -19.52
CA TYR A 65 2.63 14.17 -20.72
C TYR A 65 4.06 13.64 -20.55
N SER A 66 4.67 13.77 -19.37
CA SER A 66 6.03 13.31 -19.12
C SER A 66 6.13 11.81 -18.88
N SER A 67 5.22 11.27 -18.06
CA SER A 67 5.28 9.87 -17.61
C SER A 67 4.52 8.93 -18.53
N HIS A 68 3.48 9.43 -19.21
CA HIS A 68 2.60 8.64 -20.08
C HIS A 68 2.31 9.32 -21.43
N PRO A 69 3.31 9.56 -22.29
CA PRO A 69 3.12 10.24 -23.57
C PRO A 69 2.04 9.59 -24.46
N SER A 70 1.93 8.26 -24.44
CA SER A 70 0.93 7.49 -25.18
C SER A 70 -0.52 7.72 -24.74
N CYS A 71 -0.71 8.17 -23.49
CA CYS A 71 -2.01 8.44 -22.89
C CYS A 71 -2.34 9.95 -22.86
N ALA A 72 -1.41 10.82 -23.23
CA ALA A 72 -1.52 12.27 -23.03
C ALA A 72 -2.68 12.96 -23.77
N ASN A 73 -3.07 12.41 -24.93
CA ASN A 73 -4.15 12.93 -25.77
C ASN A 73 -5.43 12.07 -25.69
N LYS A 74 -5.54 11.16 -24.72
CA LYS A 74 -6.75 10.36 -24.53
C LYS A 74 -7.85 11.19 -23.88
N ASP A 75 -9.09 10.80 -24.13
CA ASP A 75 -10.26 11.54 -23.68
C ASP A 75 -10.70 11.13 -22.26
N LYS A 76 -11.68 11.86 -21.71
CA LYS A 76 -12.24 11.58 -20.38
C LYS A 76 -12.82 10.16 -20.27
N GLN A 77 -13.40 9.62 -21.35
CA GLN A 77 -14.02 8.29 -21.32
C GLN A 77 -12.98 7.17 -21.23
N TYR A 78 -11.83 7.33 -21.90
CA TYR A 78 -10.71 6.41 -21.74
C TYR A 78 -10.30 6.27 -20.27
N PHE A 79 -10.07 7.39 -19.57
CA PHE A 79 -9.66 7.37 -18.17
C PHE A 79 -10.74 6.83 -17.24
N LYS A 80 -12.03 7.11 -17.51
CA LYS A 80 -13.16 6.47 -16.80
C LYS A 80 -13.12 4.95 -16.92
N ARG A 81 -12.91 4.43 -18.14
CA ARG A 81 -12.82 2.99 -18.38
C ARG A 81 -11.65 2.35 -17.64
N CYS A 82 -10.48 2.98 -17.69
CA CYS A 82 -9.30 2.52 -16.93
C CYS A 82 -9.58 2.49 -15.43
N LEU A 83 -10.20 3.53 -14.88
CA LEU A 83 -10.53 3.59 -13.47
C LEU A 83 -11.48 2.45 -13.05
N GLU A 84 -12.53 2.18 -13.84
CA GLU A 84 -13.44 1.07 -13.58
C GLU A 84 -12.77 -0.30 -13.69
N GLN A 85 -11.86 -0.46 -14.65
CA GLN A 85 -11.05 -1.67 -14.77
C GLN A 85 -10.15 -1.86 -13.54
N ASN A 86 -9.49 -0.80 -13.08
CA ASN A 86 -8.67 -0.83 -11.87
C ASN A 86 -9.49 -1.21 -10.63
N LYS A 87 -10.72 -0.68 -10.49
CA LYS A 87 -11.64 -1.06 -9.39
C LYS A 87 -12.00 -2.54 -9.44
N LYS A 88 -12.34 -3.07 -10.63
CA LYS A 88 -12.65 -4.50 -10.83
C LYS A 88 -11.46 -5.38 -10.49
N GLN A 89 -10.27 -5.03 -10.99
CA GLN A 89 -9.03 -5.76 -10.69
C GLN A 89 -8.73 -5.73 -9.19
N LYS A 90 -8.86 -4.58 -8.53
CA LYS A 90 -8.67 -4.46 -7.08
C LYS A 90 -9.66 -5.34 -6.30
N LYS A 91 -10.93 -5.39 -6.71
CA LYS A 91 -11.95 -6.26 -6.10
C LYS A 91 -11.61 -7.74 -6.30
N PHE A 92 -11.25 -8.12 -7.53
CA PHE A 92 -10.86 -9.48 -7.86
C PHE A 92 -9.64 -9.94 -7.06
N MET A 93 -8.58 -9.12 -7.00
CA MET A 93 -7.39 -9.42 -6.21
C MET A 93 -7.72 -9.58 -4.72
N LYS A 94 -8.60 -8.74 -4.18
CA LYS A 94 -9.05 -8.86 -2.79
C LYS A 94 -9.82 -10.16 -2.52
N SER A 95 -10.60 -10.66 -3.47
CA SER A 95 -11.31 -11.94 -3.33
C SER A 95 -10.45 -13.17 -3.62
N ALA A 96 -9.50 -13.05 -4.57
CA ALA A 96 -8.62 -14.14 -4.97
C ALA A 96 -7.51 -14.39 -3.95
N VAL A 97 -7.05 -13.35 -3.25
CA VAL A 97 -6.07 -13.46 -2.18
C VAL A 97 -6.80 -13.75 -0.87
N THR A 98 -7.03 -15.03 -0.58
CA THR A 98 -7.41 -15.47 0.76
C THR A 98 -6.13 -15.56 1.60
N VAL A 99 -6.00 -14.69 2.61
CA VAL A 99 -4.97 -14.90 3.64
C VAL A 99 -5.45 -16.09 4.46
N SER A 100 -4.84 -17.26 4.24
CA SER A 100 -5.15 -18.42 5.06
C SER A 100 -4.80 -18.12 6.53
N GLU A 101 -5.59 -18.64 7.46
CA GLU A 101 -5.29 -18.51 8.90
C GLU A 101 -3.87 -19.05 9.22
N LYS A 102 -3.40 -20.04 8.45
CA LYS A 102 -2.04 -20.57 8.53
C LYS A 102 -0.99 -19.53 8.16
N ALA A 103 -1.21 -18.74 7.11
CA ALA A 103 -0.30 -17.66 6.72
C ALA A 103 -0.26 -16.53 7.78
N LEU A 104 -1.38 -16.31 8.48
CA LEU A 104 -1.45 -15.33 9.57
C LEU A 104 -0.53 -15.72 10.75
N ALA A 105 -0.47 -17.01 11.11
CA ALA A 105 0.43 -17.49 12.15
C ALA A 105 1.91 -17.20 11.84
N SER A 106 2.36 -17.51 10.62
CA SER A 106 3.73 -17.21 10.17
C SER A 106 4.04 -15.71 10.17
N TYR A 107 3.07 -14.87 9.79
CA TYR A 107 3.20 -13.41 9.87
C TYR A 107 3.38 -12.92 11.31
N HIS A 108 2.63 -13.47 12.28
CA HIS A 108 2.79 -13.11 13.69
C HIS A 108 4.18 -13.46 14.22
N VAL A 109 4.71 -14.63 13.88
CA VAL A 109 6.08 -15.03 14.25
C VAL A 109 7.12 -14.07 13.66
N ALA A 110 7.01 -13.75 12.36
CA ALA A 110 7.91 -12.79 11.71
C ALA A 110 7.84 -11.40 12.36
N LYS A 111 6.63 -10.93 12.70
CA LYS A 111 6.42 -9.67 13.41
C LYS A 111 7.10 -9.65 14.78
N LEU A 112 7.08 -10.77 15.53
CA LEU A 112 7.76 -10.87 16.82
C LEU A 112 9.29 -10.81 16.65
N ILE A 113 9.86 -11.53 15.67
CA ILE A 113 11.30 -11.48 15.34
C ILE A 113 11.72 -10.05 15.03
N LEU A 114 10.97 -9.36 14.18
CA LEU A 114 11.24 -7.97 13.78
C LEU A 114 11.18 -7.01 14.97
N ARG A 115 10.19 -7.15 15.86
CA ARG A 115 10.09 -6.32 17.08
C ARG A 115 11.29 -6.51 18.01
N GLN A 116 11.86 -7.70 18.05
CA GLN A 116 13.08 -8.00 18.79
C GLN A 116 14.35 -7.62 18.02
N LYS A 117 14.23 -7.05 16.81
CA LYS A 117 15.33 -6.69 15.90
C LYS A 117 16.29 -7.86 15.65
N LYS A 118 15.76 -9.08 15.64
CA LYS A 118 16.53 -10.30 15.36
C LYS A 118 16.56 -10.55 13.85
N PRO A 119 17.60 -11.23 13.34
CA PRO A 119 17.64 -11.60 11.93
C PRO A 119 16.56 -12.62 11.61
N HIS A 120 16.07 -12.61 10.37
CA HIS A 120 15.04 -13.55 9.88
C HIS A 120 15.51 -15.01 10.00
N THR A 121 16.83 -15.25 9.97
CA THR A 121 17.46 -16.56 10.13
C THR A 121 17.02 -17.27 11.41
N VAL A 122 16.73 -16.54 12.51
CA VAL A 122 16.19 -17.13 13.75
C VAL A 122 14.87 -17.87 13.50
N GLY A 123 14.05 -17.37 12.58
CA GLY A 123 12.81 -18.03 12.17
C GLY A 123 13.05 -19.40 11.56
N GLU A 124 14.04 -19.51 10.67
CA GLU A 124 14.35 -20.74 9.95
C GLU A 124 15.18 -21.73 10.79
N THR A 125 16.18 -21.26 11.51
CA THR A 125 17.14 -22.11 12.21
C THR A 125 16.67 -22.57 13.58
N LEU A 126 15.76 -21.82 14.23
CA LEU A 126 15.31 -22.12 15.58
C LEU A 126 13.79 -22.25 15.68
N ILE A 127 13.03 -21.27 15.22
CA ILE A 127 11.58 -21.27 15.45
C ILE A 127 10.88 -22.36 14.63
N LYS A 128 11.23 -22.51 13.34
CA LYS A 128 10.68 -23.57 12.47
C LYS A 128 10.91 -24.98 13.06
N PRO A 129 12.14 -25.39 13.43
CA PRO A 129 12.34 -26.70 14.04
C PRO A 129 11.67 -26.84 15.41
N ALA A 130 11.66 -25.77 16.24
CA ALA A 130 10.96 -25.80 17.53
C ALA A 130 9.45 -26.02 17.37
N CYS A 131 8.80 -25.34 16.41
CA CYS A 131 7.37 -25.56 16.12
C CYS A 131 7.10 -26.98 15.64
N ARG A 132 7.96 -27.56 14.78
CA ARG A 132 7.82 -28.97 14.36
C ARG A 132 7.89 -29.92 15.54
N GLU A 133 8.83 -29.69 16.46
CA GLU A 133 9.01 -30.55 17.63
C GLU A 133 7.83 -30.44 18.61
N ILE A 134 7.31 -29.23 18.83
CA ILE A 134 6.11 -29.01 19.66
C ILE A 134 4.90 -29.74 19.07
N VAL A 135 4.67 -29.62 17.76
CA VAL A 135 3.57 -30.33 17.07
C VAL A 135 3.75 -31.84 17.18
N ARG A 136 4.97 -32.34 16.96
CA ARG A 136 5.29 -33.77 17.07
C ARG A 136 4.98 -34.33 18.46
N LEU A 137 5.35 -33.61 19.51
CA LEU A 137 5.15 -34.03 20.90
C LEU A 137 3.69 -33.91 21.35
N MET A 138 2.99 -32.85 20.95
CA MET A 138 1.64 -32.55 21.44
C MET A 138 0.53 -33.21 20.63
N LEU A 139 0.69 -33.33 19.30
CA LEU A 139 -0.34 -33.84 18.39
C LEU A 139 0.03 -35.19 17.76
N GLY A 140 1.27 -35.64 17.93
CA GLY A 140 1.78 -36.89 17.41
C GLY A 140 2.52 -36.75 16.07
N PRO A 141 3.28 -37.78 15.66
CA PRO A 141 4.19 -37.71 14.53
C PRO A 141 3.51 -37.58 13.16
N ASN A 142 2.25 -38.04 13.03
CA ASN A 142 1.51 -38.02 11.76
C ASN A 142 0.99 -36.62 11.37
N GLU A 143 0.93 -35.69 12.32
CA GLU A 143 0.41 -34.34 12.10
C GLU A 143 1.50 -33.32 11.74
N VAL A 144 2.77 -33.73 11.75
CA VAL A 144 3.90 -32.87 11.36
C VAL A 144 3.96 -32.77 9.83
N LYS A 145 3.52 -31.64 9.28
CA LYS A 145 3.58 -31.33 7.84
C LYS A 145 4.72 -30.34 7.54
N GLU A 146 5.25 -30.42 6.33
CA GLU A 146 6.40 -29.64 5.87
C GLU A 146 6.17 -28.13 5.81
#